data_AF-A0A9W7EBH5-F1
#
_entry.id   AF-A0A9W7EBH5-F1
#
_cell.length_a   1.000
_cell.length_b   1.000
_cell.length_c   1.000
_cell.angle_alpha   90.00
_cell.angle_beta   90.00
_cell.angle_gamma   90.00
#
_symmetry.space_group_name_H-M   'P 1'
#
loop_
_entity.id
_entity.type
_entity.pdbx_description
1 polymer ?
#
loop_
_entity_poly.entity_id
_entity_poly.type
_entity_poly.pdbx_seq_one_letter_code
_entity_poly.pdbx_strand_id
1 'polypeptide(L)'
;MPKNHDPTAEPGSWTQKPFITAVNAHKMPNTKGIHSAASMAKLTAQRKIKIQALAEKEAERARKSRLESLLAQKLVAKYGTRMKSPTNVVIKRTVKSFLQNAKHISEADLKAVEEAVKRAIEQPESSFGSINAPESYSTSKPSASSRSSSKAKLSEGLGKTTLVLDPDDPKTNPWTVMDTLKAIEAEESLKQDKIDLKAERKSMAKTLEQQMSIEGVRARQQKKEDEAYLAQQQRMLNEWKREQEFADKIIHEKNLQMRKIRQEQMDEKKARFAKMKADDRAKELRDIVACKRELKKEKDDVEKSKVEERKRLEKIKIANVEKEKVLEKKKAEAVAWEMKLAADYIANEEAKDAAREKALVDRMSRYEEIGQQWADSGAGKKQREAELALERKILREAQAKDQADIDRETRDKDNLRLNKKMMMETNQKMATDKARRDKAQEAKDSIYANRFRREGEAFGAEEEARKQRDRMKAKAHCELLKLQMEEQKTLQKRVDMSETEMSLNRAQMDLILKDPITGAKIMKKLTEKKEMKQSVAFKYKSNVPGLTMNN
;
A
#
# COMPACT_ATOMS: atom_id res chain seq x y z
N MET A 1 -17.39 0.58 57.26
CA MET A 1 -17.26 -0.71 57.97
C MET A 1 -17.03 -1.80 56.92
N PRO A 2 -16.12 -2.77 57.16
CA PRO A 2 -15.14 -3.11 56.12
C PRO A 2 -15.18 -4.57 55.66
N LYS A 3 -14.45 -4.86 54.58
CA LYS A 3 -13.64 -6.09 54.45
C LYS A 3 -12.44 -5.82 53.55
N ASN A 4 -11.27 -5.75 54.18
CA ASN A 4 -9.96 -5.68 53.52
C ASN A 4 -9.63 -7.04 52.88
N HIS A 5 -8.81 -7.06 51.84
CA HIS A 5 -7.80 -8.10 51.65
C HIS A 5 -6.69 -7.63 50.71
N ASP A 6 -5.58 -7.18 51.29
CA ASP A 6 -4.25 -7.53 50.76
C ASP A 6 -4.02 -9.03 50.99
N PRO A 7 -3.09 -9.65 50.23
CA PRO A 7 -1.85 -10.01 50.91
C PRO A 7 -0.57 -9.76 50.09
N THR A 8 0.41 -9.16 50.76
CA THR A 8 1.84 -9.25 50.44
C THR A 8 2.37 -10.67 50.65
N ALA A 9 3.20 -11.18 49.73
CA ALA A 9 4.13 -12.27 49.99
C ALA A 9 5.29 -12.30 48.99
N GLU A 10 6.48 -11.82 49.39
CA GLU A 10 7.73 -12.45 48.97
C GLU A 10 7.91 -13.75 49.78
N PRO A 11 8.60 -14.78 49.25
CA PRO A 11 10.03 -14.89 49.58
C PRO A 11 10.88 -15.53 48.45
N GLY A 12 12.21 -15.50 48.59
CA GLY A 12 13.05 -16.47 47.85
C GLY A 12 14.46 -16.03 47.43
N SER A 13 15.26 -15.42 48.31
CA SER A 13 16.70 -15.30 48.06
C SER A 13 17.38 -16.67 48.11
N TRP A 14 17.90 -17.15 46.99
CA TRP A 14 18.89 -18.25 46.96
C TRP A 14 20.11 -17.86 46.13
N THR A 15 21.25 -17.81 46.80
CA THR A 15 22.56 -17.45 46.24
C THR A 15 23.34 -18.67 45.74
N GLN A 16 24.14 -18.44 44.70
CA GLN A 16 25.34 -19.21 44.29
C GLN A 16 25.17 -20.69 43.87
N LYS A 17 25.44 -20.94 42.59
CA LYS A 17 26.72 -21.53 42.14
C LYS A 17 26.98 -21.19 40.66
N PRO A 18 28.19 -20.74 40.28
CA PRO A 18 28.53 -20.54 38.87
C PRO A 18 28.95 -21.87 38.23
N PHE A 19 28.31 -22.26 37.13
CA PHE A 19 28.78 -23.37 36.32
C PHE A 19 29.86 -22.87 35.36
N ILE A 20 31.11 -23.26 35.61
CA ILE A 20 32.23 -23.02 34.70
C ILE A 20 32.04 -23.95 33.51
N THR A 21 31.77 -23.40 32.34
CA THR A 21 31.83 -24.15 31.07
C THR A 21 32.92 -23.55 30.18
N ALA A 22 33.70 -24.42 29.56
CA ALA A 22 35.00 -24.08 28.99
C ALA A 22 34.96 -22.99 27.90
N VAL A 23 35.98 -22.13 27.92
CA VAL A 23 36.27 -21.18 26.84
C VAL A 23 36.66 -21.97 25.59
N ASN A 24 35.72 -22.12 24.67
CA ASN A 24 36.02 -22.59 23.32
C ASN A 24 36.08 -21.38 22.38
N ALA A 25 37.30 -20.87 22.15
CA ALA A 25 37.56 -19.62 21.46
C ALA A 25 37.33 -19.73 19.94
N HIS A 26 36.06 -19.80 19.52
CA HIS A 26 35.71 -19.63 18.12
C HIS A 26 35.88 -18.17 17.70
N LYS A 27 36.84 -17.97 16.80
CA LYS A 27 37.29 -16.68 16.26
C LYS A 27 36.21 -16.06 15.37
N MET A 28 35.23 -15.40 16.00
CA MET A 28 34.15 -14.69 15.30
C MET A 28 34.75 -13.69 14.29
N PRO A 29 34.31 -13.70 13.01
CA PRO A 29 34.80 -12.74 12.03
C PRO A 29 34.35 -11.34 12.42
N ASN A 30 35.31 -10.41 12.40
CA ASN A 30 35.12 -8.99 12.68
C ASN A 30 34.14 -8.36 11.67
N THR A 31 32.85 -8.36 12.01
CA THR A 31 31.81 -7.70 11.24
C THR A 31 31.94 -6.19 11.43
N LYS A 32 32.78 -5.56 10.58
CA LYS A 32 32.85 -4.11 10.39
C LYS A 32 31.54 -3.58 9.77
N GLY A 33 30.46 -3.66 10.54
CA GLY A 33 29.11 -3.19 10.21
C GLY A 33 28.94 -1.68 10.27
N ILE A 34 30.01 -0.90 10.05
CA ILE A 34 29.90 0.54 9.84
C ILE A 34 29.56 0.75 8.37
N HIS A 35 28.28 0.63 8.03
CA HIS A 35 27.77 1.26 6.81
C HIS A 35 27.94 2.76 6.98
N SER A 36 29.06 3.31 6.48
CA SER A 36 29.34 4.74 6.57
C SER A 36 28.18 5.56 6.00
N ALA A 37 28.02 6.80 6.45
CA ALA A 37 26.97 7.69 5.92
C ALA A 37 27.00 7.78 4.38
N ALA A 38 28.18 7.64 3.76
CA ALA A 38 28.35 7.56 2.31
C ALA A 38 27.74 6.29 1.67
N SER A 39 27.75 5.13 2.36
CA SER A 39 27.07 3.92 1.92
C SER A 39 25.54 4.09 1.92
N MET A 40 25.00 4.65 3.01
CA MET A 40 23.57 4.97 3.12
C MET A 40 23.13 6.07 2.14
N ALA A 41 23.99 7.06 1.87
CA ALA A 41 23.78 8.06 0.83
C ALA A 41 23.76 7.44 -0.58
N LYS A 42 24.65 6.49 -0.89
CA LYS A 42 24.65 5.76 -2.17
C LYS A 42 23.39 4.91 -2.35
N LEU A 43 22.94 4.20 -1.31
CA LEU A 43 21.69 3.42 -1.33
C LEU A 43 20.45 4.30 -1.53
N THR A 44 20.39 5.46 -0.87
CA THR A 44 19.29 6.41 -1.06
C THR A 44 19.34 7.11 -2.43
N ALA A 45 20.52 7.37 -2.99
CA ALA A 45 20.67 7.86 -4.37
C ALA A 45 20.21 6.82 -5.40
N GLN A 46 20.63 5.55 -5.28
CA GLN A 46 20.15 4.46 -6.15
C GLN A 46 18.63 4.28 -6.04
N ARG A 47 18.05 4.41 -4.84
CA ARG A 47 16.60 4.37 -4.65
C ARG A 47 15.89 5.54 -5.35
N LYS A 48 16.44 6.76 -5.30
CA LYS A 48 15.91 7.92 -6.04
C LYS A 48 15.95 7.69 -7.55
N ILE A 49 17.08 7.22 -8.10
CA ILE A 49 17.23 6.88 -9.52
C ILE A 49 16.19 5.82 -9.93
N LYS A 50 15.99 4.77 -9.12
CA LYS A 50 14.99 3.73 -9.40
C LYS A 50 13.55 4.23 -9.36
N ILE A 51 13.22 5.17 -8.46
CA ILE A 51 11.90 5.81 -8.40
C ILE A 51 11.69 6.71 -9.63
N GLN A 52 12.70 7.50 -10.00
CA GLN A 52 12.64 8.35 -11.19
C GLN A 52 12.47 7.52 -12.47
N ALA A 53 13.25 6.45 -12.65
CA ALA A 53 13.12 5.54 -13.79
C ALA A 53 11.77 4.78 -13.85
N LEU A 54 11.06 4.65 -12.72
CA LEU A 54 9.68 4.14 -12.71
C LEU A 54 8.67 5.22 -13.13
N ALA A 55 8.83 6.45 -12.64
CA ALA A 55 8.00 7.58 -13.04
C ALA A 55 8.15 7.93 -14.53
N GLU A 56 9.38 7.85 -15.07
CA GLU A 56 9.65 8.01 -16.51
C GLU A 56 8.96 6.93 -17.34
N LYS A 57 9.02 5.65 -16.93
CA LYS A 57 8.29 4.55 -17.58
C LYS A 57 6.77 4.70 -17.50
N GLU A 58 6.25 5.29 -16.43
CA GLU A 58 4.83 5.58 -16.29
C GLU A 58 4.39 6.73 -17.21
N ALA A 59 5.20 7.80 -17.30
CA ALA A 59 5.00 8.89 -18.24
C ALA A 59 5.09 8.42 -19.71
N GLU A 60 6.00 7.50 -20.04
CA GLU A 60 6.06 6.85 -21.36
C GLU A 60 4.81 6.02 -21.67
N ARG A 61 4.30 5.23 -20.70
CA ARG A 61 3.03 4.50 -20.88
C ARG A 61 1.86 5.45 -21.10
N ALA A 62 1.78 6.55 -20.36
CA ALA A 62 0.76 7.57 -20.54
C ALA A 62 0.84 8.23 -21.93
N ARG A 63 2.06 8.56 -22.39
CA ARG A 63 2.30 9.05 -23.77
C ARG A 63 1.89 8.03 -24.83
N LYS A 64 2.27 6.76 -24.67
CA LYS A 64 1.89 5.66 -25.59
C LYS A 64 0.37 5.47 -25.65
N SER A 65 -0.32 5.49 -24.50
CA SER A 65 -1.79 5.36 -24.45
C SER A 65 -2.51 6.55 -25.09
N ARG A 66 -2.01 7.78 -24.89
CA ARG A 66 -2.53 8.98 -25.58
C ARG A 66 -2.32 8.89 -27.10
N LEU A 67 -1.17 8.37 -27.54
CA LEU A 67 -0.88 8.16 -28.96
C LEU A 67 -1.72 7.02 -29.56
N GLU A 68 -1.98 5.94 -28.81
CA GLU A 68 -2.91 4.86 -29.19
C GLU A 68 -4.30 5.41 -29.47
N SER A 69 -4.82 6.25 -28.56
CA SER A 69 -6.11 6.92 -28.71
C SER A 69 -6.15 7.82 -29.95
N LEU A 70 -5.13 8.67 -30.16
CA LEU A 70 -5.08 9.58 -31.30
C LEU A 70 -4.92 8.87 -32.65
N LEU A 71 -4.05 7.86 -32.74
CA LEU A 71 -3.86 7.08 -33.98
C LEU A 71 -5.10 6.25 -34.30
N ALA A 72 -5.67 5.56 -33.30
CA ALA A 72 -6.91 4.82 -33.50
C ALA A 72 -8.07 5.74 -33.90
N GLN A 73 -8.18 6.94 -33.32
CA GLN A 73 -9.19 7.92 -33.70
C GLN A 73 -9.00 8.40 -35.15
N LYS A 74 -7.78 8.77 -35.56
CA LYS A 74 -7.50 9.22 -36.93
C LYS A 74 -7.74 8.10 -37.96
N LEU A 75 -7.31 6.88 -37.68
CA LEU A 75 -7.46 5.74 -38.60
C LEU A 75 -8.92 5.25 -38.66
N VAL A 76 -9.66 5.27 -37.54
CA VAL A 76 -11.12 5.03 -37.55
C VAL A 76 -11.87 6.15 -38.29
N ALA A 77 -11.43 7.41 -38.20
CA ALA A 77 -12.03 8.49 -38.98
C ALA A 77 -11.74 8.37 -40.49
N LYS A 78 -10.57 7.83 -40.87
CA LYS A 78 -10.15 7.68 -42.28
C LYS A 78 -10.66 6.41 -42.96
N TYR A 79 -10.80 5.30 -42.23
CA TYR A 79 -11.13 3.98 -42.77
C TYR A 79 -12.29 3.24 -42.05
N GLY A 80 -12.86 3.82 -40.99
CA GLY A 80 -13.95 3.22 -40.23
C GLY A 80 -15.32 3.44 -40.87
N THR A 81 -16.11 2.37 -40.98
CA THR A 81 -17.37 2.36 -41.77
C THR A 81 -18.64 2.60 -40.95
N ARG A 82 -18.55 2.66 -39.60
CA ARG A 82 -19.59 3.09 -38.64
C ARG A 82 -19.03 3.08 -37.22
N MET A 83 -19.62 3.80 -36.26
CA MET A 83 -19.13 3.94 -34.87
C MET A 83 -18.87 2.61 -34.11
N LYS A 84 -19.51 1.50 -34.50
CA LYS A 84 -19.35 0.16 -33.90
C LYS A 84 -19.07 -0.95 -34.93
N SER A 85 -18.42 -0.62 -36.05
CA SER A 85 -18.06 -1.61 -37.09
C SER A 85 -16.97 -2.59 -36.62
N PRO A 86 -16.95 -3.88 -37.04
CA PRO A 86 -15.83 -4.79 -36.80
C PRO A 86 -14.49 -4.24 -37.34
N THR A 87 -14.51 -3.44 -38.41
CA THR A 87 -13.30 -2.77 -38.93
C THR A 87 -12.66 -1.86 -37.88
N ASN A 88 -13.43 -1.17 -37.04
CA ASN A 88 -12.90 -0.36 -35.95
C ASN A 88 -12.19 -1.20 -34.87
N VAL A 89 -12.59 -2.46 -34.69
CA VAL A 89 -11.93 -3.39 -33.76
C VAL A 89 -10.59 -3.84 -34.32
N VAL A 90 -10.53 -4.11 -35.64
CA VAL A 90 -9.28 -4.41 -36.35
C VAL A 90 -8.31 -3.23 -36.29
N ILE A 91 -8.76 -2.01 -36.62
CA ILE A 91 -7.95 -0.78 -36.56
C ILE A 91 -7.37 -0.56 -35.14
N LYS A 92 -8.19 -0.70 -34.10
CA LYS A 92 -7.72 -0.56 -32.71
C LYS A 92 -6.70 -1.64 -32.33
N ARG A 93 -6.88 -2.88 -32.80
CA ARG A 93 -5.97 -4.00 -32.53
C ARG A 93 -4.61 -3.80 -33.22
N THR A 94 -4.57 -3.38 -34.48
CA THR A 94 -3.32 -3.15 -35.21
C THR A 94 -2.54 -1.97 -34.63
N VAL A 95 -3.21 -0.83 -34.34
CA VAL A 95 -2.58 0.34 -33.68
C VAL A 95 -1.99 -0.04 -32.31
N LYS A 96 -2.74 -0.82 -31.51
CA LYS A 96 -2.26 -1.27 -30.19
C LYS A 96 -1.06 -2.22 -30.28
N SER A 97 -1.10 -3.19 -31.20
CA SER A 97 0.02 -4.12 -31.44
C SER A 97 1.29 -3.37 -31.85
N PHE A 98 1.16 -2.40 -32.76
CA PHE A 98 2.26 -1.54 -33.18
C PHE A 98 2.90 -0.78 -32.01
N LEU A 99 2.11 -0.06 -31.20
CA LEU A 99 2.63 0.76 -30.10
C LEU A 99 3.22 -0.05 -28.93
N GLN A 100 2.80 -1.31 -28.77
CA GLN A 100 3.42 -2.25 -27.84
C GLN A 100 4.82 -2.67 -28.30
N ASN A 101 5.01 -2.91 -29.60
CA ASN A 101 6.28 -3.39 -30.17
C ASN A 101 7.27 -2.27 -30.50
N ALA A 102 6.80 -1.06 -30.82
CA ALA A 102 7.65 0.07 -31.19
C ALA A 102 8.46 0.62 -30.00
N LYS A 103 9.80 0.63 -30.12
CA LYS A 103 10.73 1.32 -29.19
C LYS A 103 10.91 2.80 -29.56
N HIS A 104 11.00 3.08 -30.85
CA HIS A 104 10.94 4.43 -31.43
C HIS A 104 9.84 4.44 -32.50
N ILE A 105 9.33 5.62 -32.84
CA ILE A 105 8.23 5.81 -33.80
C ILE A 105 8.71 6.85 -34.80
N SER A 106 9.07 6.41 -36.01
CA SER A 106 9.40 7.26 -37.14
C SER A 106 8.18 7.52 -38.02
N GLU A 107 8.29 8.46 -38.96
CA GLU A 107 7.24 8.71 -39.96
C GLU A 107 7.04 7.49 -40.89
N ALA A 108 8.11 6.76 -41.19
CA ALA A 108 8.04 5.52 -41.98
C ALA A 108 7.22 4.44 -41.27
N ASP A 109 7.38 4.32 -39.95
CA ASP A 109 6.59 3.37 -39.14
C ASP A 109 5.10 3.75 -39.12
N LEU A 110 4.77 5.04 -39.07
CA LEU A 110 3.37 5.49 -39.14
C LEU A 110 2.73 5.18 -40.50
N LYS A 111 3.48 5.31 -41.60
CA LYS A 111 3.04 4.89 -42.94
C LYS A 111 2.86 3.37 -43.03
N ALA A 112 3.77 2.59 -42.44
CA ALA A 112 3.64 1.13 -42.36
C ALA A 112 2.41 0.67 -41.56
N VAL A 113 2.04 1.38 -40.48
CA VAL A 113 0.80 1.13 -39.73
C VAL A 113 -0.44 1.44 -40.55
N GLU A 114 -0.42 2.55 -41.30
CA GLU A 114 -1.51 2.93 -42.19
C GLU A 114 -1.72 1.90 -43.31
N GLU A 115 -0.63 1.40 -43.91
CA GLU A 115 -0.69 0.29 -44.87
C GLU A 115 -1.18 -1.02 -44.22
N ALA A 116 -0.69 -1.37 -43.02
CA ALA A 116 -1.12 -2.58 -42.32
C ALA A 116 -2.63 -2.51 -41.95
N VAL A 117 -3.12 -1.33 -41.58
CA VAL A 117 -4.55 -1.07 -41.38
C VAL A 117 -5.33 -1.20 -42.69
N LYS A 118 -4.84 -0.62 -43.78
CA LYS A 118 -5.48 -0.70 -45.09
C LYS A 118 -5.59 -2.16 -45.56
N ARG A 119 -4.48 -2.93 -45.52
CA ARG A 119 -4.47 -4.37 -45.86
C ARG A 119 -5.41 -5.20 -44.97
N ALA A 120 -5.45 -4.92 -43.66
CA ALA A 120 -6.32 -5.62 -42.71
C ALA A 120 -7.81 -5.26 -42.84
N ILE A 121 -8.16 -4.21 -43.59
CA ILE A 121 -9.54 -3.86 -43.96
C ILE A 121 -9.89 -4.42 -45.35
N GLU A 122 -8.94 -4.41 -46.28
CA GLU A 122 -9.10 -4.93 -47.64
C GLU A 122 -9.09 -6.48 -47.71
N GLN A 123 -8.52 -7.17 -46.71
CA GLN A 123 -8.56 -8.63 -46.58
C GLN A 123 -9.22 -9.10 -45.27
N PRO A 124 -10.58 -9.08 -45.17
CA PRO A 124 -11.29 -9.62 -44.01
C PRO A 124 -11.29 -11.16 -43.93
N GLU A 125 -11.08 -11.84 -45.06
CA GLU A 125 -11.32 -13.29 -45.24
C GLU A 125 -10.25 -14.22 -44.64
N SER A 126 -9.02 -13.75 -44.38
CA SER A 126 -7.89 -14.64 -44.06
C SER A 126 -7.64 -14.89 -42.55
N SER A 127 -8.45 -14.32 -41.65
CA SER A 127 -8.25 -14.43 -40.20
C SER A 127 -9.51 -14.75 -39.37
N PHE A 128 -10.68 -14.90 -40.00
CA PHE A 128 -11.90 -15.33 -39.30
C PHE A 128 -12.22 -16.79 -39.60
N GLY A 129 -11.60 -17.69 -38.83
CA GLY A 129 -12.04 -19.09 -38.74
C GLY A 129 -13.43 -19.17 -38.13
N SER A 130 -14.46 -19.07 -38.96
CA SER A 130 -15.86 -19.25 -38.58
C SER A 130 -16.15 -20.76 -38.47
N ILE A 131 -16.31 -21.23 -37.24
CA ILE A 131 -16.76 -22.59 -36.95
C ILE A 131 -18.28 -22.55 -36.75
N ASN A 132 -18.97 -23.44 -37.47
CA ASN A 132 -20.40 -23.78 -37.39
C ASN A 132 -21.44 -22.83 -38.03
N ALA A 133 -21.73 -23.09 -39.32
CA ALA A 133 -23.10 -23.19 -39.84
C ALA A 133 -23.10 -24.12 -41.08
N PRO A 134 -23.83 -25.25 -41.11
CA PRO A 134 -23.91 -26.10 -42.29
C PRO A 134 -24.92 -25.55 -43.31
N GLU A 135 -24.55 -25.61 -44.59
CA GLU A 135 -25.44 -25.33 -45.71
C GLU A 135 -26.64 -26.29 -45.72
N SER A 136 -27.83 -25.75 -46.01
CA SER A 136 -29.01 -26.56 -46.35
C SER A 136 -29.24 -26.50 -47.86
N TYR A 137 -29.49 -27.67 -48.46
CA TYR A 137 -29.54 -27.84 -49.90
C TYR A 137 -30.73 -27.12 -50.56
N SER A 138 -30.49 -26.62 -51.77
CA SER A 138 -31.52 -25.95 -52.57
C SER A 138 -32.44 -26.94 -53.31
N THR A 139 -33.64 -26.46 -53.60
CA THR A 139 -34.86 -27.19 -54.00
C THR A 139 -34.93 -27.71 -55.44
N SER A 140 -35.69 -28.80 -55.63
CA SER A 140 -36.60 -29.03 -56.79
C SER A 140 -37.75 -29.96 -56.34
N LYS A 141 -39.01 -29.51 -56.16
CA LYS A 141 -40.10 -29.28 -57.16
C LYS A 141 -40.51 -30.54 -57.96
N PRO A 142 -41.80 -30.76 -58.32
CA PRO A 142 -43.06 -30.03 -58.01
C PRO A 142 -43.96 -30.85 -57.03
N SER A 143 -45.30 -30.75 -56.87
CA SER A 143 -46.37 -29.96 -57.52
C SER A 143 -47.59 -29.61 -56.63
N ALA A 144 -48.41 -28.69 -57.17
CA ALA A 144 -49.83 -28.38 -56.96
C ALA A 144 -50.82 -29.58 -57.10
N SER A 145 -52.12 -29.54 -56.72
CA SER A 145 -52.95 -28.57 -55.96
C SER A 145 -54.37 -29.17 -55.67
N SER A 146 -55.14 -28.55 -54.74
CA SER A 146 -56.63 -28.49 -54.66
C SER A 146 -57.48 -29.77 -54.85
N ARG A 147 -58.13 -30.33 -53.82
CA ARG A 147 -59.46 -29.95 -53.24
C ARG A 147 -60.63 -29.83 -54.24
N SER A 148 -61.58 -30.79 -54.22
CA SER A 148 -62.93 -30.65 -53.62
C SER A 148 -63.94 -31.73 -54.12
N SER A 149 -64.81 -32.16 -53.19
CA SER A 149 -66.18 -32.77 -53.31
C SER A 149 -66.87 -32.88 -54.69
N SER A 150 -67.76 -33.85 -54.98
CA SER A 150 -68.78 -34.44 -54.08
C SER A 150 -69.45 -35.76 -54.57
N LYS A 151 -69.90 -36.58 -53.60
CA LYS A 151 -71.12 -37.44 -53.53
C LYS A 151 -71.59 -38.33 -54.72
N ALA A 152 -71.50 -39.62 -54.43
CA ALA A 152 -72.36 -40.77 -54.78
C ALA A 152 -73.84 -40.57 -55.19
N LYS A 153 -74.27 -41.41 -56.14
CA LYS A 153 -75.36 -42.44 -56.10
C LYS A 153 -75.19 -43.29 -57.38
N LEU A 154 -75.28 -44.64 -57.46
CA LEU A 154 -76.12 -45.68 -56.83
C LEU A 154 -77.56 -45.75 -57.38
N SER A 155 -77.73 -46.57 -58.42
CA SER A 155 -78.92 -47.30 -58.88
C SER A 155 -78.41 -48.34 -59.90
N GLU A 156 -78.34 -49.64 -59.61
CA GLU A 156 -79.46 -50.61 -59.68
C GLU A 156 -80.34 -50.46 -60.93
N GLY A 157 -80.39 -51.50 -61.78
CA GLY A 157 -81.36 -51.57 -62.88
C GLY A 157 -81.09 -52.61 -63.99
N LEU A 158 -81.65 -53.81 -63.82
CA LEU A 158 -82.03 -54.80 -64.86
C LEU A 158 -80.95 -55.48 -65.73
N GLY A 159 -81.29 -56.69 -66.21
CA GLY A 159 -80.63 -57.30 -67.39
C GLY A 159 -80.21 -58.77 -67.33
N LYS A 160 -80.88 -59.65 -66.55
CA LYS A 160 -80.50 -61.07 -66.47
C LYS A 160 -80.96 -61.88 -67.69
N THR A 161 -80.25 -61.76 -68.81
CA THR A 161 -80.40 -62.65 -69.98
C THR A 161 -79.52 -63.88 -69.81
N THR A 162 -80.11 -65.08 -69.80
CA THR A 162 -79.37 -66.34 -69.88
C THR A 162 -78.65 -66.45 -71.23
N LEU A 163 -77.32 -66.44 -71.20
CA LEU A 163 -76.48 -66.56 -72.39
C LEU A 163 -76.63 -67.97 -72.99
N VAL A 164 -77.09 -68.06 -74.24
CA VAL A 164 -77.06 -69.31 -75.01
C VAL A 164 -75.69 -69.37 -75.71
N LEU A 165 -74.87 -70.33 -75.33
CA LEU A 165 -73.53 -70.53 -75.90
C LEU A 165 -73.64 -71.30 -77.21
N ASP A 166 -73.55 -70.59 -78.34
CA ASP A 166 -73.56 -71.15 -79.68
C ASP A 166 -72.11 -71.19 -80.21
N PRO A 167 -71.54 -72.37 -80.54
CA PRO A 167 -70.11 -72.47 -80.89
C PRO A 167 -69.72 -71.77 -82.20
N ASP A 168 -70.69 -71.50 -83.09
CA ASP A 168 -70.46 -70.88 -84.40
C ASP A 168 -70.64 -69.34 -84.40
N ASP A 169 -71.11 -68.72 -83.31
CA ASP A 169 -71.18 -67.25 -83.18
C ASP A 169 -69.89 -66.69 -82.52
N PRO A 170 -69.11 -65.83 -83.20
CA PRO A 170 -67.88 -65.27 -82.66
C PRO A 170 -68.07 -64.41 -81.39
N LYS A 171 -69.30 -63.99 -81.06
CA LYS A 171 -69.61 -63.23 -79.83
C LYS A 171 -70.04 -64.11 -78.65
N THR A 172 -70.52 -65.32 -78.91
CA THR A 172 -71.10 -66.23 -77.90
C THR A 172 -70.30 -67.53 -77.74
N ASN A 173 -69.21 -67.68 -78.50
CA ASN A 173 -68.21 -68.73 -78.32
C ASN A 173 -67.74 -68.80 -76.84
N PRO A 174 -67.76 -69.99 -76.19
CA PRO A 174 -67.34 -70.17 -74.81
C PRO A 174 -65.96 -69.61 -74.46
N TRP A 175 -64.99 -69.62 -75.39
CA TRP A 175 -63.67 -69.04 -75.18
C TRP A 175 -63.71 -67.52 -75.13
N THR A 176 -64.45 -66.87 -76.04
CA THR A 176 -64.65 -65.42 -76.02
C THR A 176 -65.39 -64.96 -74.75
N VAL A 177 -66.36 -65.74 -74.30
CA VAL A 177 -67.08 -65.49 -73.03
C VAL A 177 -66.16 -65.68 -71.82
N MET A 178 -65.28 -66.68 -71.83
CA MET A 178 -64.31 -66.87 -70.76
C MET A 178 -63.25 -65.77 -70.73
N ASP A 179 -62.75 -65.32 -71.88
CA ASP A 179 -61.74 -64.25 -71.95
C ASP A 179 -62.33 -62.87 -71.65
N THR A 180 -63.59 -62.61 -72.01
CA THR A 180 -64.30 -61.40 -71.54
C THR A 180 -64.60 -61.45 -70.05
N LEU A 181 -64.91 -62.61 -69.47
CA LEU A 181 -65.06 -62.77 -68.02
C LEU A 181 -63.72 -62.54 -67.30
N LYS A 182 -62.61 -63.11 -67.77
CA LYS A 182 -61.26 -62.81 -67.26
C LYS A 182 -60.89 -61.34 -67.41
N ALA A 183 -61.30 -60.67 -68.51
CA ALA A 183 -61.08 -59.25 -68.70
C ALA A 183 -61.88 -58.40 -67.70
N ILE A 184 -63.11 -58.81 -67.35
CA ILE A 184 -63.92 -58.17 -66.31
C ILE A 184 -63.29 -58.41 -64.93
N GLU A 185 -62.85 -59.62 -64.60
CA GLU A 185 -62.13 -59.92 -63.34
C GLU A 185 -60.81 -59.14 -63.23
N ALA A 186 -60.08 -58.98 -64.33
CA ALA A 186 -58.89 -58.14 -64.42
C ALA A 186 -59.21 -56.64 -64.26
N GLU A 187 -60.32 -56.16 -64.82
CA GLU A 187 -60.80 -54.79 -64.60
C GLU A 187 -61.26 -54.56 -63.15
N GLU A 188 -61.92 -55.53 -62.52
CA GLU A 188 -62.40 -55.43 -61.14
C GLU A 188 -61.24 -55.49 -60.13
N SER A 189 -60.27 -56.39 -60.32
CA SER A 189 -59.03 -56.38 -59.55
C SER A 189 -58.25 -55.07 -59.72
N LEU A 190 -58.09 -54.55 -60.94
CA LEU A 190 -57.47 -53.23 -61.16
C LEU A 190 -58.26 -52.06 -60.52
N LYS A 191 -59.59 -52.16 -60.43
CA LYS A 191 -60.42 -51.18 -59.70
C LYS A 191 -60.20 -51.30 -58.19
N GLN A 192 -60.09 -52.52 -57.66
CA GLN A 192 -59.84 -52.81 -56.25
C GLN A 192 -58.42 -52.38 -55.82
N ASP A 193 -57.38 -52.77 -56.55
CA ASP A 193 -56.00 -52.31 -56.33
C ASP A 193 -55.90 -50.77 -56.31
N LYS A 194 -56.66 -50.09 -57.19
CA LYS A 194 -56.75 -48.62 -57.25
C LYS A 194 -57.52 -48.01 -56.09
N ILE A 195 -58.39 -48.76 -55.41
CA ILE A 195 -59.04 -48.36 -54.15
C ILE A 195 -58.08 -48.58 -52.98
N ASP A 196 -57.39 -49.71 -52.95
CA ASP A 196 -56.49 -50.07 -51.85
C ASP A 196 -55.23 -49.19 -51.86
N LEU A 197 -54.62 -48.90 -53.02
CA LEU A 197 -53.56 -47.90 -53.17
C LEU A 197 -54.00 -46.49 -52.72
N LYS A 198 -55.30 -46.14 -52.82
CA LYS A 198 -55.81 -44.87 -52.27
C LYS A 198 -55.99 -44.94 -50.76
N ALA A 199 -56.39 -46.09 -50.22
CA ALA A 199 -56.49 -46.32 -48.78
C ALA A 199 -55.11 -46.25 -48.11
N GLU A 200 -54.10 -46.90 -48.69
CA GLU A 200 -52.70 -46.85 -48.25
C GLU A 200 -52.10 -45.44 -48.33
N ARG A 201 -52.30 -44.72 -49.45
CA ARG A 201 -51.87 -43.31 -49.53
C ARG A 201 -52.53 -42.45 -48.46
N LYS A 202 -53.78 -42.75 -48.08
CA LYS A 202 -54.52 -42.02 -47.04
C LYS A 202 -54.05 -42.39 -45.62
N SER A 203 -53.65 -43.64 -45.37
CA SER A 203 -53.04 -44.02 -44.08
C SER A 203 -51.65 -43.43 -43.94
N MET A 204 -50.82 -43.48 -45.00
CA MET A 204 -49.49 -42.87 -45.05
C MET A 204 -49.53 -41.34 -44.89
N ALA A 205 -50.51 -40.66 -45.50
CA ALA A 205 -50.70 -39.23 -45.29
C ALA A 205 -51.02 -38.89 -43.82
N LYS A 206 -51.86 -39.69 -43.16
CA LYS A 206 -52.18 -39.52 -41.73
C LYS A 206 -50.96 -39.76 -40.83
N THR A 207 -50.14 -40.78 -41.11
CA THR A 207 -48.95 -41.05 -40.28
C THR A 207 -47.90 -39.96 -40.45
N LEU A 208 -47.70 -39.43 -41.66
CA LEU A 208 -46.84 -38.27 -41.90
C LEU A 208 -47.35 -36.99 -41.22
N GLU A 209 -48.65 -36.70 -41.29
CA GLU A 209 -49.26 -35.57 -40.58
C GLU A 209 -49.12 -35.69 -39.06
N GLN A 210 -49.27 -36.91 -38.51
CA GLN A 210 -49.05 -37.21 -37.11
C GLN A 210 -47.57 -37.05 -36.70
N GLN A 211 -46.63 -37.48 -37.53
CA GLN A 211 -45.19 -37.28 -37.31
C GLN A 211 -44.82 -35.79 -37.34
N MET A 212 -45.26 -35.04 -38.36
CA MET A 212 -45.06 -33.59 -38.44
C MET A 212 -45.67 -32.84 -37.26
N SER A 213 -46.83 -33.28 -36.76
CA SER A 213 -47.45 -32.72 -35.55
C SER A 213 -46.58 -32.95 -34.31
N ILE A 214 -46.06 -34.18 -34.12
CA ILE A 214 -45.17 -34.53 -33.02
C ILE A 214 -43.86 -33.73 -33.09
N GLU A 215 -43.25 -33.60 -34.27
CA GLU A 215 -42.05 -32.77 -34.48
C GLU A 215 -42.34 -31.29 -34.24
N GLY A 216 -43.47 -30.78 -34.72
CA GLY A 216 -43.90 -29.40 -34.48
C GLY A 216 -44.12 -29.09 -32.99
N VAL A 217 -44.64 -30.05 -32.21
CA VAL A 217 -44.74 -29.96 -30.75
C VAL A 217 -43.35 -30.00 -30.10
N ARG A 218 -42.47 -30.94 -30.49
CA ARG A 218 -41.09 -31.00 -29.98
C ARG A 218 -40.29 -29.73 -30.25
N ALA A 219 -40.35 -29.19 -31.47
CA ALA A 219 -39.64 -27.97 -31.84
C ALA A 219 -40.15 -26.74 -31.06
N ARG A 220 -41.46 -26.67 -30.76
CA ARG A 220 -42.03 -25.64 -29.87
C ARG A 220 -41.61 -25.84 -28.42
N GLN A 221 -41.46 -27.08 -27.98
CA GLN A 221 -41.01 -27.40 -26.62
C GLN A 221 -39.53 -27.06 -26.43
N GLN A 222 -38.66 -27.45 -27.36
CA GLN A 222 -37.24 -27.07 -27.39
C GLN A 222 -37.06 -25.54 -27.36
N LYS A 223 -37.80 -24.78 -28.18
CA LYS A 223 -37.76 -23.31 -28.13
C LYS A 223 -38.13 -22.72 -26.77
N LYS A 224 -39.11 -23.30 -26.07
CA LYS A 224 -39.47 -22.87 -24.71
C LYS A 224 -38.38 -23.21 -23.69
N GLU A 225 -37.72 -24.35 -23.86
CA GLU A 225 -36.60 -24.79 -23.02
C GLU A 225 -35.38 -23.89 -23.23
N ASP A 226 -35.05 -23.54 -24.48
CA ASP A 226 -34.00 -22.58 -24.83
C ASP A 226 -34.30 -21.17 -24.28
N GLU A 227 -35.54 -20.67 -24.44
CA GLU A 227 -35.99 -19.39 -23.89
C GLU A 227 -35.92 -19.38 -22.35
N ALA A 228 -36.34 -20.46 -21.70
CA ALA A 228 -36.25 -20.60 -20.25
C ALA A 228 -34.80 -20.66 -19.76
N TYR A 229 -33.93 -21.36 -20.48
CA TYR A 229 -32.50 -21.45 -20.19
C TYR A 229 -31.79 -20.10 -20.33
N LEU A 230 -32.06 -19.35 -21.40
CA LEU A 230 -31.57 -17.98 -21.58
C LEU A 230 -32.08 -17.04 -20.48
N ALA A 231 -33.36 -17.13 -20.13
CA ALA A 231 -33.93 -16.35 -19.02
C ALA A 231 -33.27 -16.71 -17.67
N GLN A 232 -32.94 -17.98 -17.42
CA GLN A 232 -32.22 -18.41 -16.23
C GLN A 232 -30.78 -17.86 -16.21
N GLN A 233 -30.02 -17.99 -17.31
CA GLN A 233 -28.68 -17.39 -17.42
C GLN A 233 -28.72 -15.88 -17.16
N GLN A 234 -29.73 -15.18 -17.70
CA GLN A 234 -29.85 -13.73 -17.52
C GLN A 234 -30.26 -13.34 -16.10
N ARG A 235 -31.04 -14.17 -15.38
CA ARG A 235 -31.29 -14.01 -13.93
C ARG A 235 -30.00 -14.16 -13.13
N MET A 236 -29.26 -15.25 -13.33
CA MET A 236 -27.97 -15.49 -12.66
C MET A 236 -26.95 -14.36 -12.91
N LEU A 237 -26.87 -13.85 -14.15
CA LEU A 237 -26.01 -12.71 -14.49
C LEU A 237 -26.41 -11.44 -13.73
N ASN A 238 -27.70 -11.20 -13.56
CA ASN A 238 -28.22 -10.03 -12.84
C ASN A 238 -28.09 -10.17 -11.32
N GLU A 239 -28.22 -11.38 -10.77
CA GLU A 239 -27.92 -11.70 -9.37
C GLU A 239 -26.43 -11.48 -9.07
N TRP A 240 -25.54 -12.07 -9.87
CA TRP A 240 -24.09 -11.87 -9.74
C TRP A 240 -23.68 -10.38 -9.81
N LYS A 241 -24.29 -9.60 -10.71
CA LYS A 241 -24.06 -8.14 -10.77
C LYS A 241 -24.51 -7.43 -9.49
N ARG A 242 -25.67 -7.78 -8.92
CA ARG A 242 -26.16 -7.20 -7.66
C ARG A 242 -25.26 -7.57 -6.48
N GLU A 243 -24.80 -8.82 -6.42
CA GLU A 243 -23.83 -9.28 -5.42
C GLU A 243 -22.51 -8.52 -5.53
N GLN A 244 -22.01 -8.31 -6.75
CA GLN A 244 -20.80 -7.51 -6.99
C GLN A 244 -21.00 -6.05 -6.57
N GLU A 245 -22.10 -5.40 -6.98
CA GLU A 245 -22.43 -4.04 -6.54
C GLU A 245 -22.55 -3.93 -5.00
N PHE A 246 -23.09 -4.96 -4.35
CA PHE A 246 -23.23 -5.00 -2.89
C PHE A 246 -21.87 -5.17 -2.20
N ALA A 247 -21.00 -6.05 -2.73
CA ALA A 247 -19.63 -6.19 -2.25
C ALA A 247 -18.83 -4.88 -2.43
N ASP A 248 -18.94 -4.22 -3.58
CA ASP A 248 -18.30 -2.94 -3.86
C ASP A 248 -18.82 -1.83 -2.92
N LYS A 249 -20.13 -1.80 -2.61
CA LYS A 249 -20.72 -0.89 -1.61
C LYS A 249 -20.14 -1.13 -0.21
N ILE A 250 -20.03 -2.38 0.24
CA ILE A 250 -19.41 -2.73 1.53
C ILE A 250 -17.93 -2.29 1.58
N ILE A 251 -17.18 -2.53 0.50
CA ILE A 251 -15.76 -2.13 0.41
C ILE A 251 -15.66 -0.60 0.43
N HIS A 252 -16.54 0.10 -0.28
CA HIS A 252 -16.58 1.56 -0.30
C HIS A 252 -16.91 2.14 1.09
N GLU A 253 -17.91 1.60 1.77
CA GLU A 253 -18.32 2.03 3.11
C GLU A 253 -17.21 1.81 4.15
N LYS A 254 -16.58 0.63 4.16
CA LYS A 254 -15.41 0.35 5.02
C LYS A 254 -14.27 1.34 4.75
N ASN A 255 -14.01 1.66 3.48
CA ASN A 255 -13.01 2.67 3.12
C ASN A 255 -13.39 4.09 3.58
N LEU A 256 -14.69 4.45 3.55
CA LEU A 256 -15.19 5.73 4.04
C LEU A 256 -15.07 5.83 5.56
N GLN A 257 -15.46 4.78 6.30
CA GLN A 257 -15.28 4.68 7.75
C GLN A 257 -13.79 4.79 8.13
N MET A 258 -12.90 4.08 7.43
CA MET A 258 -11.44 4.19 7.65
C MET A 258 -10.87 5.58 7.33
N ARG A 259 -11.42 6.31 6.36
CA ARG A 259 -11.07 7.73 6.12
C ARG A 259 -11.55 8.61 7.27
N LYS A 260 -12.79 8.40 7.75
CA LYS A 260 -13.36 9.17 8.86
C LYS A 260 -12.54 9.00 10.14
N ILE A 261 -12.20 7.76 10.52
CA ILE A 261 -11.36 7.45 11.68
C ILE A 261 -9.98 8.13 11.57
N ARG A 262 -9.35 8.11 10.38
CA ARG A 262 -8.06 8.80 10.16
C ARG A 262 -8.19 10.32 10.27
N GLN A 263 -9.31 10.89 9.81
CA GLN A 263 -9.59 12.32 9.94
C GLN A 263 -9.78 12.71 11.41
N GLU A 264 -10.60 11.96 12.15
CA GLU A 264 -10.82 12.12 13.60
C GLU A 264 -9.48 12.03 14.37
N GLN A 265 -8.61 11.06 14.06
CA GLN A 265 -7.26 10.94 14.63
C GLN A 265 -6.35 12.14 14.30
N MET A 266 -6.42 12.67 13.07
CA MET A 266 -5.65 13.86 12.70
C MET A 266 -6.14 15.10 13.44
N ASP A 267 -7.45 15.27 13.59
CA ASP A 267 -8.04 16.43 14.25
C ASP A 267 -7.88 16.35 15.77
N GLU A 268 -7.95 15.15 16.38
CA GLU A 268 -7.55 14.94 17.78
C GLU A 268 -6.07 15.28 18.00
N LYS A 269 -5.18 14.84 17.10
CA LYS A 269 -3.75 15.17 17.18
C LYS A 269 -3.51 16.68 17.05
N LYS A 270 -4.22 17.38 16.16
CA LYS A 270 -4.18 18.85 16.04
C LYS A 270 -4.70 19.51 17.32
N ALA A 271 -5.80 19.04 17.89
CA ALA A 271 -6.38 19.57 19.12
C ALA A 271 -5.43 19.40 20.32
N ARG A 272 -4.80 18.22 20.47
CA ARG A 272 -3.76 17.97 21.49
C ARG A 272 -2.56 18.91 21.32
N PHE A 273 -2.09 19.12 20.09
CA PHE A 273 -0.98 20.05 19.80
C PHE A 273 -1.36 21.52 20.05
N ALA A 274 -2.58 21.93 19.66
CA ALA A 274 -3.09 23.27 19.92
C ALA A 274 -3.24 23.54 21.43
N LYS A 275 -3.72 22.55 22.20
CA LYS A 275 -3.79 22.63 23.66
C LYS A 275 -2.40 22.74 24.28
N MET A 276 -1.46 21.87 23.90
CA MET A 276 -0.07 21.96 24.38
C MET A 276 0.54 23.33 24.12
N LYS A 277 0.38 23.87 22.90
CA LYS A 277 0.85 25.22 22.54
C LYS A 277 0.14 26.33 23.31
N ALA A 278 -1.12 26.16 23.70
CA ALA A 278 -1.83 27.10 24.56
C ALA A 278 -1.34 27.03 26.01
N ASP A 279 -1.12 25.82 26.54
CA ASP A 279 -0.57 25.59 27.88
C ASP A 279 0.87 26.12 28.00
N ASP A 280 1.70 25.96 26.97
CA ASP A 280 3.07 26.48 26.93
C ASP A 280 3.09 28.02 26.86
N ARG A 281 2.27 28.63 26.00
CA ARG A 281 2.05 30.10 26.01
C ARG A 281 1.55 30.62 27.35
N ALA A 282 0.70 29.85 28.04
CA ALA A 282 0.21 30.22 29.36
C ALA A 282 1.30 30.15 30.44
N LYS A 283 2.28 29.25 30.32
CA LYS A 283 3.49 29.23 31.15
C LYS A 283 4.39 30.42 30.81
N GLU A 284 4.74 30.61 29.54
CA GLU A 284 5.55 31.75 29.06
C GLU A 284 4.99 33.09 29.57
N LEU A 285 3.67 33.30 29.51
CA LEU A 285 3.03 34.50 30.05
C LEU A 285 3.14 34.63 31.57
N ARG A 286 3.04 33.53 32.33
CA ARG A 286 3.26 33.55 33.80
C ARG A 286 4.70 33.88 34.14
N ASP A 287 5.65 33.30 33.41
CA ASP A 287 7.09 33.51 33.61
C ASP A 287 7.46 34.97 33.28
N ILE A 288 6.95 35.53 32.17
CA ILE A 288 7.08 36.95 31.83
C ILE A 288 6.48 37.85 32.93
N VAL A 289 5.35 37.49 33.54
CA VAL A 289 4.75 38.24 34.64
C VAL A 289 5.60 38.14 35.92
N ALA A 290 6.18 36.97 36.21
CA ALA A 290 7.11 36.77 37.33
C ALA A 290 8.37 37.63 37.17
N CYS A 291 9.05 37.54 36.01
CA CYS A 291 10.24 38.35 35.72
C CYS A 291 9.93 39.86 35.73
N LYS A 292 8.77 40.30 35.24
CA LYS A 292 8.33 41.71 35.35
C LYS A 292 8.14 42.15 36.80
N ARG A 293 7.64 41.26 37.67
CA ARG A 293 7.48 41.54 39.11
C ARG A 293 8.82 41.60 39.82
N GLU A 294 9.76 40.73 39.47
CA GLU A 294 11.13 40.72 40.00
C GLU A 294 11.90 41.97 39.57
N LEU A 295 11.93 42.31 38.27
CA LEU A 295 12.51 43.55 37.77
C LEU A 295 11.89 44.81 38.40
N LYS A 296 10.61 44.77 38.78
CA LYS A 296 10.00 45.87 39.54
C LYS A 296 10.54 45.93 40.97
N LYS A 297 10.60 44.81 41.68
CA LYS A 297 11.21 44.76 43.03
C LYS A 297 12.65 45.27 43.03
N GLU A 298 13.47 44.80 42.09
CA GLU A 298 14.86 45.24 41.95
C GLU A 298 14.96 46.77 41.73
N LYS A 299 14.08 47.34 40.89
CA LYS A 299 14.00 48.80 40.73
C LYS A 299 13.59 49.51 42.03
N ASP A 300 12.52 49.04 42.67
CA ASP A 300 12.03 49.59 43.94
C ASP A 300 13.11 49.52 45.04
N ASP A 301 13.92 48.45 45.08
CA ASP A 301 14.99 48.24 46.06
C ASP A 301 16.25 49.06 45.73
N VAL A 302 16.59 49.23 44.44
CA VAL A 302 17.64 50.18 44.01
C VAL A 302 17.23 51.62 44.31
N GLU A 303 15.95 51.99 44.15
CA GLU A 303 15.46 53.31 44.53
C GLU A 303 15.51 53.55 46.05
N LYS A 304 15.10 52.56 46.87
CA LYS A 304 15.26 52.61 48.33
C LYS A 304 16.73 52.79 48.71
N SER A 305 17.64 51.99 48.14
CA SER A 305 19.08 52.08 48.40
C SER A 305 19.63 53.47 48.07
N LYS A 306 19.25 54.05 46.92
CA LYS A 306 19.59 55.44 46.54
C LYS A 306 18.99 56.50 47.46
N VAL A 307 17.85 56.25 48.10
CA VAL A 307 17.25 57.15 49.11
C VAL A 307 17.96 57.02 50.45
N GLU A 308 18.32 55.81 50.87
CA GLU A 308 19.09 55.54 52.09
C GLU A 308 20.51 56.10 52.00
N GLU A 309 21.17 55.95 50.84
CA GLU A 309 22.48 56.55 50.57
C GLU A 309 22.42 58.08 50.61
N ARG A 310 21.40 58.70 49.97
CA ARG A 310 21.19 60.15 50.07
C ARG A 310 20.97 60.61 51.52
N LYS A 311 20.13 59.91 52.30
CA LYS A 311 19.94 60.19 53.73
C LYS A 311 21.23 60.00 54.54
N ARG A 312 22.07 59.03 54.19
CA ARG A 312 23.38 58.81 54.83
C ARG A 312 24.35 59.96 54.52
N LEU A 313 24.44 60.38 53.26
CA LEU A 313 25.26 61.53 52.84
C LEU A 313 24.78 62.84 53.48
N GLU A 314 23.47 63.03 53.59
CA GLU A 314 22.88 64.18 54.29
C GLU A 314 23.24 64.21 55.78
N LYS A 315 23.13 63.07 56.48
CA LYS A 315 23.61 62.93 57.87
C LYS A 315 25.10 63.24 58.02
N ILE A 316 25.94 62.76 57.09
CA ILE A 316 27.38 63.07 57.09
C ILE A 316 27.61 64.57 56.87
N LYS A 317 26.86 65.21 55.97
CA LYS A 317 26.94 66.65 55.72
C LYS A 317 26.57 67.47 56.96
N ILE A 318 25.49 67.11 57.67
CA ILE A 318 25.08 67.73 58.93
C ILE A 318 26.18 67.57 59.99
N ALA A 319 26.67 66.35 60.20
CA ALA A 319 27.73 66.08 61.18
C ALA A 319 29.06 66.79 60.86
N ASN A 320 29.36 67.03 59.58
CA ASN A 320 30.53 67.82 59.19
C ASN A 320 30.34 69.32 59.50
N VAL A 321 29.16 69.89 59.20
CA VAL A 321 28.82 71.28 59.56
C VAL A 321 28.83 71.47 61.09
N GLU A 322 28.38 70.49 61.86
CA GLU A 322 28.47 70.53 63.33
C GLU A 322 29.93 70.50 63.82
N LYS A 323 30.78 69.66 63.22
CA LYS A 323 32.22 69.64 63.51
C LYS A 323 32.90 70.97 63.17
N GLU A 324 32.56 71.57 62.03
CA GLU A 324 33.07 72.89 61.62
C GLU A 324 32.66 73.96 62.65
N LYS A 325 31.40 74.01 63.07
CA LYS A 325 30.94 74.92 64.14
C LYS A 325 31.67 74.70 65.47
N VAL A 326 31.99 73.45 65.83
CA VAL A 326 32.78 73.16 67.03
C VAL A 326 34.24 73.60 66.87
N LEU A 327 34.83 73.46 65.68
CA LEU A 327 36.17 73.96 65.37
C LEU A 327 36.21 75.49 65.35
N GLU A 328 35.20 76.16 64.83
CA GLU A 328 35.06 77.62 64.88
C GLU A 328 34.93 78.13 66.32
N LYS A 329 34.10 77.48 67.15
CA LYS A 329 34.04 77.80 68.59
C LYS A 329 35.38 77.61 69.27
N LYS A 330 36.07 76.50 69.04
CA LYS A 330 37.42 76.27 69.59
C LYS A 330 38.45 77.28 69.10
N LYS A 331 38.36 77.73 67.84
CA LYS A 331 39.20 78.82 67.32
C LYS A 331 38.87 80.15 68.00
N ALA A 332 37.59 80.48 68.20
CA ALA A 332 37.18 81.68 68.92
C ALA A 332 37.59 81.64 70.40
N GLU A 333 37.48 80.48 71.06
CA GLU A 333 37.96 80.23 72.42
C GLU A 333 39.50 80.33 72.50
N ALA A 334 40.23 79.79 71.52
CA ALA A 334 41.69 79.91 71.44
C ALA A 334 42.12 81.36 71.20
N VAL A 335 41.48 82.10 70.29
CA VAL A 335 41.73 83.53 70.07
C VAL A 335 41.38 84.35 71.31
N ALA A 336 40.27 84.06 72.00
CA ALA A 336 39.92 84.72 73.25
C ALA A 336 40.93 84.41 74.37
N TRP A 337 41.48 83.19 74.40
CA TRP A 337 42.55 82.81 75.33
C TRP A 337 43.90 83.44 74.97
N GLU A 338 44.22 83.57 73.68
CA GLU A 338 45.39 84.31 73.18
C GLU A 338 45.26 85.82 73.45
N MET A 339 44.09 86.41 73.26
CA MET A 339 43.81 87.80 73.63
C MET A 339 43.91 88.02 75.14
N LYS A 340 43.43 87.06 75.95
CA LYS A 340 43.61 87.10 77.40
C LYS A 340 45.09 86.94 77.78
N LEU A 341 45.81 86.01 77.17
CA LEU A 341 47.24 85.82 77.39
C LEU A 341 48.04 87.06 76.96
N ALA A 342 47.66 87.71 75.87
CA ALA A 342 48.24 88.97 75.42
C ALA A 342 47.93 90.12 76.38
N ALA A 343 46.71 90.21 76.91
CA ALA A 343 46.35 91.16 77.95
C ALA A 343 47.11 90.88 79.27
N ASP A 344 47.25 89.61 79.66
CA ASP A 344 48.07 89.18 80.80
C ASP A 344 49.57 89.44 80.54
N TYR A 345 50.03 89.40 79.29
CA TYR A 345 51.41 89.78 78.90
C TYR A 345 51.62 91.29 78.91
N ILE A 346 50.66 92.09 78.43
CA ILE A 346 50.67 93.55 78.50
C ILE A 346 50.60 93.99 79.96
N ALA A 347 49.69 93.44 80.76
CA ALA A 347 49.64 93.68 82.20
C ALA A 347 50.93 93.22 82.91
N ASN A 348 51.60 92.17 82.42
CA ASN A 348 52.94 91.80 82.88
C ASN A 348 54.05 92.72 82.35
N GLU A 349 53.88 93.41 81.22
CA GLU A 349 54.83 94.43 80.74
C GLU A 349 54.64 95.75 81.48
N GLU A 350 53.41 96.22 81.67
CA GLU A 350 53.06 97.32 82.57
C GLU A 350 53.52 97.02 84.00
N ALA A 351 53.31 95.79 84.50
CA ALA A 351 53.85 95.37 85.78
C ALA A 351 55.37 95.17 85.77
N LYS A 352 56.02 94.93 84.63
CA LYS A 352 57.50 94.93 84.49
C LYS A 352 58.07 96.33 84.33
N ASP A 353 57.31 97.31 83.86
CA ASP A 353 57.71 98.72 83.81
C ASP A 353 57.52 99.37 85.19
N ALA A 354 56.37 99.15 85.82
CA ALA A 354 56.17 99.40 87.25
C ALA A 354 57.19 98.61 88.11
N ALA A 355 57.61 97.41 87.68
CA ALA A 355 58.71 96.67 88.29
C ALA A 355 60.09 96.94 87.69
N ARG A 356 60.28 97.90 86.78
CA ARG A 356 61.58 98.50 86.45
C ARG A 356 61.79 99.72 87.32
N GLU A 357 60.76 100.53 87.54
CA GLU A 357 60.71 101.51 88.63
C GLU A 357 60.92 100.81 89.98
N LYS A 358 60.15 99.77 90.27
CA LYS A 358 60.32 98.98 91.49
C LYS A 358 61.57 98.10 91.48
N ALA A 359 62.16 97.69 90.34
CA ALA A 359 63.47 97.02 90.35
C ALA A 359 64.66 97.99 90.46
N LEU A 360 64.49 99.28 90.20
CA LEU A 360 65.49 100.27 90.62
C LEU A 360 65.54 100.36 92.16
N VAL A 361 64.39 100.16 92.82
CA VAL A 361 64.26 100.02 94.28
C VAL A 361 64.68 98.63 94.77
N ASP A 362 64.20 97.54 94.18
CA ASP A 362 64.49 96.16 94.57
C ASP A 362 65.92 95.71 94.18
N ARG A 363 66.63 96.40 93.28
CA ARG A 363 68.06 96.11 93.01
C ARG A 363 68.98 96.50 94.18
N MET A 364 68.48 97.31 95.12
CA MET A 364 69.09 97.50 96.44
C MET A 364 68.76 96.36 97.42
N SER A 365 67.74 95.53 97.15
CA SER A 365 67.23 94.48 98.05
C SER A 365 67.50 93.04 97.54
N ARG A 366 67.70 92.83 96.23
CA ARG A 366 67.97 91.51 95.63
C ARG A 366 69.46 91.14 95.57
N TYR A 367 70.28 91.74 96.43
CA TYR A 367 71.54 91.13 96.85
C TYR A 367 71.36 90.10 97.97
N GLU A 368 70.18 90.02 98.61
CA GLU A 368 69.96 89.18 99.80
C GLU A 368 69.17 87.88 99.53
N GLU A 369 68.38 87.78 98.46
CA GLU A 369 67.42 86.67 98.26
C GLU A 369 67.55 85.91 96.92
N ILE A 370 68.77 85.81 96.36
CA ILE A 370 69.08 84.84 95.29
C ILE A 370 69.83 83.65 95.90
N GLY A 371 69.11 82.87 96.70
CA GLY A 371 69.52 81.54 97.18
C GLY A 371 68.47 80.49 96.79
N GLN A 372 68.88 79.44 96.06
CA GLN A 372 68.18 78.15 95.88
C GLN A 372 66.69 78.23 95.44
N GLN A 373 66.29 78.11 94.17
CA GLN A 373 66.78 77.27 93.04
C GLN A 373 66.62 75.75 93.28
N TRP A 374 66.06 75.05 92.27
CA TRP A 374 65.90 73.58 92.04
C TRP A 374 64.64 72.85 92.56
N ALA A 375 63.93 72.11 91.67
CA ALA A 375 63.82 70.64 91.70
C ALA A 375 62.76 70.03 90.72
N ASP A 376 63.19 69.01 89.98
CA ASP A 376 62.50 67.75 89.63
C ASP A 376 61.45 67.60 88.49
N SER A 377 61.99 67.19 87.35
CA SER A 377 61.36 66.41 86.26
C SER A 377 61.22 64.91 86.58
N GLY A 378 60.31 64.17 85.89
CA GLY A 378 60.35 62.69 85.95
C GLY A 378 59.28 61.90 85.18
N ALA A 379 59.30 61.90 83.84
CA ALA A 379 58.32 61.18 83.00
C ALA A 379 58.92 60.02 82.19
N GLY A 380 59.18 58.87 82.83
CA GLY A 380 59.82 57.71 82.16
C GLY A 380 59.06 56.36 82.21
N LYS A 381 58.05 56.20 83.07
CA LYS A 381 57.47 54.86 83.36
C LYS A 381 56.27 54.47 82.48
N LYS A 382 55.51 55.43 81.94
CA LYS A 382 54.23 55.17 81.24
C LYS A 382 54.34 54.71 79.78
N GLN A 383 55.45 54.98 79.09
CA GLN A 383 55.60 54.60 77.67
C GLN A 383 55.79 53.09 77.47
N ARG A 384 56.58 52.45 78.34
CA ARG A 384 56.98 51.04 78.21
C ARG A 384 55.83 50.04 78.38
N GLU A 385 54.80 50.41 79.13
CA GLU A 385 53.60 49.58 79.34
C GLU A 385 52.62 49.66 78.14
N ALA A 386 52.62 50.76 77.40
CA ALA A 386 51.77 50.95 76.22
C ALA A 386 52.24 50.10 75.02
N GLU A 387 53.56 49.99 74.83
CA GLU A 387 54.17 49.22 73.74
C GLU A 387 53.87 47.71 73.86
N LEU A 388 54.05 47.13 75.06
CA LEU A 388 53.75 45.72 75.37
C LEU A 388 52.25 45.37 75.22
N ALA A 389 51.35 46.33 75.39
CA ALA A 389 49.92 46.13 75.16
C ALA A 389 49.57 46.09 73.66
N LEU A 390 50.31 46.84 72.83
CA LEU A 390 50.11 46.91 71.37
C LEU A 390 50.52 45.59 70.68
N GLU A 391 51.71 45.07 70.98
CA GLU A 391 52.21 43.81 70.39
C GLU A 391 51.27 42.62 70.64
N ARG A 392 50.75 42.52 71.87
CA ARG A 392 49.80 41.46 72.27
C ARG A 392 48.46 41.54 71.53
N LYS A 393 48.10 42.69 70.97
CA LYS A 393 46.90 42.85 70.14
C LYS A 393 47.17 42.42 68.70
N ILE A 394 48.31 42.85 68.14
CA ILE A 394 48.75 42.52 66.77
C ILE A 394 48.86 41.00 66.57
N LEU A 395 49.45 40.28 67.54
CA LEU A 395 49.58 38.82 67.47
C LEU A 395 48.24 38.07 67.43
N ARG A 396 47.19 38.58 68.11
CA ARG A 396 45.86 37.96 68.07
C ARG A 396 45.12 38.25 66.77
N GLU A 397 45.25 39.46 66.22
CA GLU A 397 44.64 39.82 64.93
C GLU A 397 45.29 39.03 63.78
N ALA A 398 46.60 38.75 63.84
CA ALA A 398 47.28 37.86 62.90
C ALA A 398 46.73 36.42 62.96
N GLN A 399 46.70 35.81 64.17
CA GLN A 399 46.19 34.44 64.34
C GLN A 399 44.71 34.29 63.94
N ALA A 400 43.87 35.29 64.22
CA ALA A 400 42.47 35.29 63.81
C ALA A 400 42.30 35.37 62.29
N LYS A 401 43.20 36.07 61.59
CA LYS A 401 43.21 36.16 60.13
C LYS A 401 43.65 34.85 59.49
N ASP A 402 44.76 34.26 59.95
CA ASP A 402 45.26 32.99 59.41
C ASP A 402 44.22 31.86 59.57
N GLN A 403 43.52 31.81 60.71
CA GLN A 403 42.42 30.86 60.92
C GLN A 403 41.24 31.11 59.97
N ALA A 404 40.88 32.39 59.71
CA ALA A 404 39.80 32.73 58.78
C ALA A 404 40.13 32.38 57.32
N ASP A 405 41.39 32.50 56.91
CA ASP A 405 41.84 32.11 55.57
C ASP A 405 41.90 30.57 55.42
N ILE A 406 42.31 29.82 56.44
CA ILE A 406 42.22 28.34 56.48
C ILE A 406 40.76 27.85 56.40
N ASP A 407 39.87 28.47 57.17
CA ASP A 407 38.43 28.21 57.16
C ASP A 407 37.79 28.51 55.79
N ARG A 408 38.35 29.47 55.04
CA ARG A 408 37.91 29.80 53.68
C ARG A 408 38.38 28.76 52.67
N GLU A 409 39.67 28.41 52.69
CA GLU A 409 40.24 27.39 51.81
C GLU A 409 39.56 26.03 51.97
N THR A 410 39.21 25.64 53.20
CA THR A 410 38.53 24.36 53.47
C THR A 410 37.12 24.35 52.89
N ARG A 411 36.32 25.42 53.12
CA ARG A 411 34.98 25.57 52.51
C ARG A 411 35.04 25.57 50.99
N ASP A 412 36.00 26.27 50.39
CA ASP A 412 36.14 26.33 48.93
C ASP A 412 36.56 24.97 48.35
N LYS A 413 37.47 24.23 49.01
CA LYS A 413 37.85 22.85 48.63
C LYS A 413 36.68 21.87 48.74
N ASP A 414 35.85 21.97 49.77
CA ASP A 414 34.70 21.08 49.95
C ASP A 414 33.51 21.44 49.03
N ASN A 415 33.30 22.73 48.75
CA ASN A 415 32.39 23.17 47.68
C ASN A 415 32.84 22.64 46.31
N LEU A 416 34.14 22.67 46.01
CA LEU A 416 34.69 22.12 44.77
C LEU A 416 34.47 20.59 44.67
N ARG A 417 34.66 19.87 45.77
CA ARG A 417 34.38 18.42 45.87
C ARG A 417 32.90 18.11 45.67
N LEU A 418 32.01 18.86 46.32
CA LEU A 418 30.56 18.68 46.22
C LEU A 418 30.07 18.96 44.79
N ASN A 419 30.53 20.04 44.17
CA ASN A 419 30.18 20.39 42.79
C ASN A 419 30.70 19.33 41.80
N LYS A 420 31.96 18.85 41.97
CA LYS A 420 32.51 17.74 41.17
C LYS A 420 31.69 16.46 41.30
N LYS A 421 31.22 16.13 42.51
CA LYS A 421 30.33 14.98 42.76
C LYS A 421 28.98 15.16 42.06
N MET A 422 28.36 16.33 42.18
CA MET A 422 27.10 16.66 41.50
C MET A 422 27.21 16.53 39.98
N MET A 423 28.28 17.08 39.37
CA MET A 423 28.53 16.93 37.92
C MET A 423 28.71 15.47 37.51
N MET A 424 29.41 14.67 38.32
CA MET A 424 29.60 13.25 38.05
C MET A 424 28.28 12.48 38.10
N GLU A 425 27.44 12.73 39.12
CA GLU A 425 26.11 12.11 39.24
C GLU A 425 25.16 12.53 38.12
N THR A 426 25.17 13.80 37.70
CA THR A 426 24.36 14.27 36.56
C THR A 426 24.84 13.66 35.25
N ASN A 427 26.15 13.55 35.03
CA ASN A 427 26.71 12.89 33.85
C ASN A 427 26.36 11.38 33.83
N GLN A 428 26.42 10.71 34.98
CA GLN A 428 26.03 9.31 35.11
C GLN A 428 24.53 9.12 34.84
N LYS A 429 23.67 9.99 35.36
CA LYS A 429 22.23 10.00 35.05
C LYS A 429 21.97 10.23 33.56
N MET A 430 22.65 11.19 32.91
CA MET A 430 22.51 11.41 31.47
C MET A 430 22.98 10.20 30.64
N ALA A 431 24.05 9.53 31.06
CA ALA A 431 24.57 8.34 30.39
C ALA A 431 23.61 7.14 30.51
N THR A 432 23.06 6.88 31.70
CA THR A 432 22.06 5.80 31.88
C THR A 432 20.76 6.10 31.16
N ASP A 433 20.30 7.35 31.14
CA ASP A 433 19.12 7.76 30.38
C ASP A 433 19.32 7.62 28.88
N LYS A 434 20.51 7.97 28.36
CA LYS A 434 20.86 7.76 26.96
C LYS A 434 20.85 6.26 26.63
N ALA A 435 21.56 5.44 27.41
CA ALA A 435 21.59 3.99 27.22
C ALA A 435 20.18 3.35 27.28
N ARG A 436 19.29 3.87 28.16
CA ARG A 436 17.89 3.45 28.23
C ARG A 436 17.11 3.81 26.96
N ARG A 437 17.29 5.01 26.41
CA ARG A 437 16.65 5.43 25.15
C ARG A 437 17.18 4.62 23.97
N ASP A 438 18.49 4.43 23.89
CA ASP A 438 19.16 3.67 22.83
C ASP A 438 18.66 2.22 22.83
N LYS A 439 18.66 1.54 24.00
CA LYS A 439 18.09 0.17 24.16
C LYS A 439 16.59 0.09 23.83
N ALA A 440 15.82 1.12 24.18
CA ALA A 440 14.39 1.18 23.84
C ALA A 440 14.15 1.42 22.33
N GLN A 441 15.12 2.03 21.63
CA GLN A 441 15.09 2.20 20.19
C GLN A 441 15.51 0.91 19.48
N GLU A 442 16.59 0.27 19.91
CA GLU A 442 17.03 -1.05 19.44
C GLU A 442 15.91 -2.11 19.57
N ALA A 443 15.17 -2.11 20.68
CA ALA A 443 14.02 -3.00 20.86
C ALA A 443 12.92 -2.77 19.82
N LYS A 444 12.61 -1.51 19.48
CA LYS A 444 11.64 -1.19 18.42
C LYS A 444 12.16 -1.60 17.04
N ASP A 445 13.41 -1.28 16.75
CA ASP A 445 14.04 -1.58 15.47
C ASP A 445 14.18 -3.10 15.25
N SER A 446 14.41 -3.87 16.31
CA SER A 446 14.34 -5.34 16.32
C SER A 446 12.92 -5.86 16.00
N ILE A 447 11.88 -5.27 16.61
CA ILE A 447 10.48 -5.62 16.30
C ILE A 447 10.17 -5.33 14.82
N TYR A 448 10.59 -4.18 14.29
CA TYR A 448 10.41 -3.85 12.88
C TYR A 448 11.18 -4.79 11.96
N ALA A 449 12.45 -5.10 12.25
CA ALA A 449 13.26 -6.02 11.45
C ALA A 449 12.67 -7.43 11.42
N ASN A 450 12.22 -7.95 12.57
CA ASN A 450 11.56 -9.25 12.66
C ASN A 450 10.22 -9.26 11.91
N ARG A 451 9.45 -8.17 11.97
CA ARG A 451 8.22 -8.01 11.20
C ARG A 451 8.48 -8.01 9.69
N PHE A 452 9.46 -7.24 9.21
CA PHE A 452 9.84 -7.23 7.79
C PHE A 452 10.36 -8.57 7.31
N ARG A 453 11.14 -9.30 8.12
CA ARG A 453 11.54 -10.68 7.82
C ARG A 453 10.31 -11.59 7.67
N ARG A 454 9.40 -11.58 8.65
CA ARG A 454 8.19 -12.42 8.63
C ARG A 454 7.24 -12.08 7.47
N GLU A 455 7.06 -10.79 7.16
CA GLU A 455 6.25 -10.35 6.00
C GLU A 455 6.92 -10.75 4.67
N GLY A 456 8.26 -10.70 4.57
CA GLY A 456 9.00 -11.16 3.41
C GLY A 456 8.96 -12.69 3.22
N GLU A 457 9.09 -13.46 4.30
CA GLU A 457 8.96 -14.92 4.30
C GLU A 457 7.54 -15.35 3.91
N ALA A 458 6.52 -14.70 4.46
CA ALA A 458 5.12 -14.95 4.12
C ALA A 458 4.83 -14.64 2.64
N PHE A 459 5.32 -13.51 2.12
CA PHE A 459 5.17 -13.15 0.70
C PHE A 459 5.88 -14.15 -0.22
N GLY A 460 7.09 -14.60 0.16
CA GLY A 460 7.82 -15.64 -0.57
C GLY A 460 7.05 -16.96 -0.62
N ALA A 461 6.53 -17.42 0.52
CA ALA A 461 5.72 -18.63 0.60
C ALA A 461 4.41 -18.52 -0.20
N GLU A 462 3.77 -17.34 -0.24
CA GLU A 462 2.56 -17.11 -1.02
C GLU A 462 2.84 -17.15 -2.55
N GLU A 463 3.91 -16.51 -3.03
CA GLU A 463 4.32 -16.58 -4.43
C GLU A 463 4.76 -17.99 -4.84
N GLU A 464 5.44 -18.74 -3.97
CA GLU A 464 5.75 -20.15 -4.23
C GLU A 464 4.48 -21.01 -4.29
N ALA A 465 3.55 -20.84 -3.35
CA ALA A 465 2.27 -21.56 -3.36
C ALA A 465 1.43 -21.22 -4.61
N ARG A 466 1.42 -19.95 -5.05
CA ARG A 466 0.80 -19.53 -6.31
C ARG A 466 1.46 -20.22 -7.51
N LYS A 467 2.80 -20.19 -7.59
CA LYS A 467 3.57 -20.85 -8.66
C LYS A 467 3.36 -22.37 -8.69
N GLN A 468 3.18 -23.01 -7.53
CA GLN A 468 2.78 -24.41 -7.43
C GLN A 468 1.35 -24.65 -7.94
N ARG A 469 0.36 -23.81 -7.55
CA ARG A 469 -1.01 -23.91 -8.10
C ARG A 469 -1.04 -23.76 -9.61
N ASP A 470 -0.28 -22.82 -10.17
CA ASP A 470 -0.23 -22.59 -11.61
C ASP A 470 0.49 -23.75 -12.35
N ARG A 471 1.52 -24.36 -11.75
CA ARG A 471 2.10 -25.62 -12.22
C ARG A 471 1.11 -26.79 -12.18
N MET A 472 0.32 -26.92 -11.11
CA MET A 472 -0.71 -27.96 -10.99
C MET A 472 -1.82 -27.79 -12.02
N LYS A 473 -2.29 -26.56 -12.26
CA LYS A 473 -3.24 -26.25 -13.35
C LYS A 473 -2.66 -26.59 -14.72
N ALA A 474 -1.40 -26.21 -14.98
CA ALA A 474 -0.74 -26.55 -16.24
C ALA A 474 -0.58 -28.07 -16.43
N LYS A 475 -0.26 -28.81 -15.36
CA LYS A 475 -0.20 -30.28 -15.38
C LYS A 475 -1.56 -30.89 -15.70
N ALA A 476 -2.62 -30.48 -14.99
CA ALA A 476 -3.98 -30.94 -15.22
C ALA A 476 -4.48 -30.62 -16.64
N HIS A 477 -4.14 -29.44 -17.16
CA HIS A 477 -4.42 -29.08 -18.56
C HIS A 477 -3.67 -29.99 -19.55
N CYS A 478 -2.38 -30.27 -19.32
CA CYS A 478 -1.63 -31.21 -20.15
C CYS A 478 -2.14 -32.66 -20.06
N GLU A 479 -2.65 -33.09 -18.91
CA GLU A 479 -3.29 -34.40 -18.72
C GLU A 479 -4.63 -34.47 -19.47
N LEU A 480 -5.46 -33.43 -19.40
CA LEU A 480 -6.68 -33.30 -20.20
C LEU A 480 -6.38 -33.32 -21.71
N LEU A 481 -5.34 -32.62 -22.14
CA LEU A 481 -4.93 -32.56 -23.55
C LEU A 481 -4.39 -33.91 -24.05
N LYS A 482 -3.72 -34.69 -23.18
CA LYS A 482 -3.36 -36.09 -23.48
C LYS A 482 -4.60 -36.97 -23.65
N LEU A 483 -5.59 -36.86 -22.75
CA LEU A 483 -6.85 -37.60 -22.87
C LEU A 483 -7.57 -37.27 -24.18
N GLN A 484 -7.63 -35.99 -24.56
CA GLN A 484 -8.19 -35.56 -25.86
C GLN A 484 -7.40 -36.12 -27.06
N MET A 485 -6.06 -36.19 -26.97
CA MET A 485 -5.24 -36.82 -28.01
C MET A 485 -5.42 -38.34 -28.08
N GLU A 486 -5.66 -39.00 -26.94
CA GLU A 486 -5.96 -40.43 -26.88
C GLU A 486 -7.37 -40.73 -27.42
N GLU A 487 -8.36 -39.89 -27.09
CA GLU A 487 -9.72 -39.93 -27.65
C GLU A 487 -9.72 -39.67 -29.17
N GLN A 488 -8.98 -38.67 -29.65
CA GLN A 488 -8.82 -38.48 -31.10
C GLN A 488 -8.11 -39.67 -31.76
N LYS A 489 -7.16 -40.32 -31.09
CA LYS A 489 -6.52 -41.55 -31.60
C LYS A 489 -7.45 -42.75 -31.58
N THR A 490 -8.36 -42.90 -30.62
CA THR A 490 -9.36 -43.97 -30.64
C THR A 490 -10.43 -43.72 -31.69
N LEU A 491 -10.87 -42.47 -31.87
CA LEU A 491 -11.76 -42.06 -32.95
C LEU A 491 -11.12 -42.27 -34.33
N GLN A 492 -9.85 -41.90 -34.53
CA GLN A 492 -9.13 -42.18 -35.79
C GLN A 492 -8.87 -43.68 -36.03
N LYS A 493 -8.75 -44.49 -34.97
CA LYS A 493 -8.64 -45.95 -35.10
C LYS A 493 -9.99 -46.63 -35.39
N ARG A 494 -11.10 -46.04 -34.95
CA ARG A 494 -12.45 -46.48 -35.30
C ARG A 494 -12.83 -45.99 -36.69
N VAL A 495 -12.32 -46.69 -37.71
CA VAL A 495 -12.92 -46.70 -39.05
C VAL A 495 -13.99 -47.80 -39.09
N ASP A 496 -14.92 -47.73 -38.15
CA ASP A 496 -16.08 -48.60 -38.06
C ASP A 496 -17.27 -47.88 -38.72
N MET A 497 -18.15 -48.61 -39.42
CA MET A 497 -19.43 -48.01 -39.86
C MET A 497 -20.21 -47.52 -38.64
N SER A 498 -20.83 -46.35 -38.74
CA SER A 498 -21.73 -45.87 -37.68
C SER A 498 -22.87 -46.88 -37.47
N GLU A 499 -23.45 -46.92 -36.26
CA GLU A 499 -24.50 -47.88 -35.93
C GLU A 499 -25.72 -47.77 -36.87
N THR A 500 -26.00 -46.56 -37.36
CA THR A 500 -26.96 -46.27 -38.43
C THR A 500 -26.56 -46.85 -39.79
N GLU A 501 -25.32 -46.70 -40.24
CA GLU A 501 -24.82 -47.30 -41.49
C GLU A 501 -24.77 -48.82 -41.40
N MET A 502 -24.40 -49.37 -40.24
CA MET A 502 -24.51 -50.78 -39.91
C MET A 502 -25.95 -51.28 -40.01
N SER A 503 -26.94 -50.48 -39.58
CA SER A 503 -28.36 -50.84 -39.70
C SER A 503 -28.85 -50.85 -41.15
N LEU A 504 -28.41 -49.89 -41.98
CA LEU A 504 -28.74 -49.78 -43.41
C LEU A 504 -28.09 -50.90 -44.22
N ASN A 505 -26.81 -51.17 -43.95
CA ASN A 505 -26.04 -52.21 -44.62
C ASN A 505 -26.25 -53.61 -43.99
N ARG A 506 -27.14 -53.74 -42.99
CA ARG A 506 -27.34 -54.98 -42.22
C ARG A 506 -27.68 -56.18 -43.10
N ALA A 507 -28.51 -55.99 -44.12
CA ALA A 507 -28.84 -57.05 -45.08
C ALA A 507 -27.63 -57.53 -45.91
N GLN A 508 -26.70 -56.63 -46.25
CA GLN A 508 -25.47 -56.97 -46.96
C GLN A 508 -24.44 -57.63 -46.02
N MET A 509 -24.31 -57.14 -44.79
CA MET A 509 -23.43 -57.72 -43.76
C MET A 509 -23.92 -59.14 -43.37
N ASP A 510 -25.23 -59.32 -43.19
CA ASP A 510 -25.84 -60.63 -42.96
C ASP A 510 -25.61 -61.57 -44.13
N LEU A 511 -25.69 -61.09 -45.39
CA LEU A 511 -25.37 -61.90 -46.57
C LEU A 511 -23.90 -62.36 -46.57
N ILE A 512 -22.96 -61.46 -46.27
CA ILE A 512 -21.52 -61.77 -46.19
C ILE A 512 -21.21 -62.78 -45.06
N LEU A 513 -21.94 -62.72 -43.94
CA LEU A 513 -21.74 -63.57 -42.77
C LEU A 513 -22.48 -64.91 -42.83
N LYS A 514 -23.64 -64.97 -43.51
CA LYS A 514 -24.51 -66.17 -43.56
C LYS A 514 -24.34 -66.99 -44.84
N ASP A 515 -23.87 -66.42 -45.94
CA ASP A 515 -23.51 -67.17 -47.15
C ASP A 515 -22.02 -67.56 -47.15
N PRO A 516 -21.67 -68.83 -46.86
CA PRO A 516 -20.27 -69.27 -46.82
C PRO A 516 -19.58 -69.19 -48.18
N ILE A 517 -20.30 -69.23 -49.30
CA ILE A 517 -19.73 -69.15 -50.65
C ILE A 517 -19.28 -67.72 -50.95
N THR A 518 -20.11 -66.74 -50.60
CA THR A 518 -19.81 -65.31 -50.80
C THR A 518 -18.76 -64.82 -49.80
N GLY A 519 -18.85 -65.22 -48.53
CA GLY A 519 -17.82 -64.95 -47.52
C GLY A 519 -16.44 -65.51 -47.91
N ALA A 520 -16.37 -66.77 -48.38
CA ALA A 520 -15.12 -67.38 -48.82
C ALA A 520 -14.51 -66.68 -50.05
N LYS A 521 -15.33 -66.23 -51.01
CA LYS A 521 -14.85 -65.44 -52.17
C LYS A 521 -14.24 -64.10 -51.74
N ILE A 522 -14.83 -63.42 -50.76
CA ILE A 522 -14.32 -62.15 -50.22
C ILE A 522 -13.02 -62.38 -49.45
N MET A 523 -12.94 -63.39 -48.58
CA MET A 523 -11.71 -63.73 -47.85
C MET A 523 -10.58 -64.15 -48.80
N LYS A 524 -10.88 -64.89 -49.87
CA LYS A 524 -9.91 -65.19 -50.94
C LYS A 524 -9.42 -63.93 -51.65
N LYS A 525 -10.30 -62.95 -51.92
CA LYS A 525 -9.94 -61.65 -52.52
C LYS A 525 -9.12 -60.75 -51.60
N LEU A 526 -9.28 -60.86 -50.28
CA LEU A 526 -8.50 -60.13 -49.28
C LEU A 526 -7.12 -60.77 -49.01
N THR A 527 -7.01 -62.10 -49.14
CA THR A 527 -5.75 -62.84 -48.98
C THR A 527 -4.93 -62.94 -50.27
N GLU A 528 -5.56 -62.83 -51.44
CA GLU A 528 -4.89 -62.48 -52.70
C GLU A 528 -4.20 -61.11 -52.55
N LYS A 529 -2.91 -61.11 -52.17
CA LYS A 529 -2.03 -59.95 -52.27
C LYS A 529 -2.06 -59.45 -53.72
N LYS A 530 -2.87 -58.42 -53.95
CA LYS A 530 -2.90 -57.68 -55.21
C LYS A 530 -1.58 -56.94 -55.33
N GLU A 531 -0.58 -57.58 -55.93
CA GLU A 531 0.66 -56.92 -56.32
C GLU A 531 0.32 -55.75 -57.23
N MET A 532 0.34 -54.56 -56.64
CA MET A 532 0.06 -53.32 -57.34
C MET A 532 1.24 -53.06 -58.25
N LYS A 533 1.14 -53.52 -59.52
CA LYS A 533 2.15 -53.27 -60.55
C LYS A 533 2.57 -51.80 -60.49
N GLN A 534 3.88 -51.56 -60.38
CA GLN A 534 4.45 -50.26 -59.96
C GLN A 534 4.04 -49.07 -60.84
N SER A 535 3.49 -49.30 -62.03
CA SER A 535 3.02 -48.28 -62.99
C SER A 535 1.84 -47.41 -62.50
N VAL A 536 1.12 -47.78 -61.44
CA VAL A 536 0.01 -46.95 -60.89
C VAL A 536 0.41 -46.21 -59.61
N ALA A 537 1.40 -46.70 -58.86
CA ALA A 537 1.86 -46.11 -57.61
C ALA A 537 2.48 -44.70 -57.76
N PHE A 538 2.83 -44.30 -58.99
CA PHE A 538 3.44 -43.00 -59.27
C PHE A 538 2.44 -41.85 -59.47
N LYS A 539 1.13 -42.12 -59.64
CA LYS A 539 0.14 -41.09 -60.03
C LYS A 539 -0.59 -40.39 -58.86
N TYR A 540 -0.34 -40.81 -57.61
CA TYR A 540 -1.02 -40.30 -56.41
C TYR A 540 -0.06 -39.77 -55.32
N LYS A 541 1.15 -39.34 -55.69
CA LYS A 541 2.11 -38.71 -54.75
C LYS A 541 2.23 -37.17 -54.86
N SER A 542 1.53 -36.51 -55.79
CA SER A 542 1.77 -35.08 -56.10
C SER A 542 0.82 -34.08 -55.44
N ASN A 543 -0.31 -34.51 -54.85
CA ASN A 543 -1.39 -33.60 -54.43
C ASN A 543 -1.64 -33.58 -52.91
N VAL A 544 -0.59 -33.63 -52.09
CA VAL A 544 -0.65 -33.29 -50.66
C VAL A 544 0.26 -32.08 -50.39
N PRO A 545 -0.26 -30.85 -50.38
CA PRO A 545 0.51 -29.67 -49.98
C PRO A 545 0.83 -29.74 -48.48
N GLY A 546 2.10 -29.57 -48.10
CA GLY A 546 2.48 -29.28 -46.71
C GLY A 546 3.56 -30.14 -46.05
N LEU A 547 4.13 -31.15 -46.72
CA LEU A 547 5.19 -32.00 -46.15
C LEU A 547 6.59 -31.63 -46.68
N THR A 548 7.03 -30.42 -46.36
CA THR A 548 8.46 -30.05 -46.42
C THR A 548 9.17 -30.55 -45.16
N MET A 549 9.81 -31.71 -45.26
CA MET A 549 10.83 -32.12 -44.29
C MET A 549 12.06 -31.23 -44.50
N ASN A 550 12.39 -30.40 -43.50
CA ASN A 550 13.73 -29.82 -43.40
C ASN A 550 14.65 -30.82 -42.70
N ASN A 551 15.83 -31.04 -43.28
CA ASN A 551 16.98 -31.64 -42.60
C ASN A 551 17.59 -30.65 -41.59
#